data_AF-V5HCZ0-F1
#
_entry.id   AF-V5HCZ0-F1
#
_cell.length_a   1.000
_cell.length_b   1.000
_cell.length_c   1.000
_cell.angle_alpha   90.00
_cell.angle_beta   90.00
_cell.angle_gamma   90.00
#
_symmetry.space_group_name_H-M   'P 1'
#
loop_
_entity.id
_entity.type
_entity.pdbx_description
1 polymer ?
#
loop_
_entity_poly.entity_id
_entity_poly.type
_entity_poly.pdbx_seq_one_letter_code
_entity_poly.pdbx_strand_id
1 'polypeptide(L)'
;MCTVVFTLLYIIPILGANPYTCYQRALISNAATSALRLHQRMPTIQLSRMFLSQLLIEDSCHYLFFSLIFLFAQPMTLVLLPVFLFALLHSASFSLTLLDKFGGRSGFLGTWLVLLLEHQNNNILRLVAFTEIFLMPLTIFSLLSGRSSLVTPFVYYRFLSLRYASRRNPYSRTVFHELRLVTEHYASRPGCPAFLSRLLYKTIGLICQLSPPVPQ
;
A
#
# COMPACT_ATOMS: atom_id res chain seq x y z
N MET A 1 -4.02 -2.06 -15.65
CA MET A 1 -3.90 -3.39 -16.29
C MET A 1 -2.45 -3.85 -16.44
N CYS A 2 -1.52 -3.06 -16.98
CA CYS A 2 -0.10 -3.45 -17.13
C CYS A 2 0.57 -3.88 -15.81
N THR A 3 0.30 -3.17 -14.71
CA THR A 3 0.78 -3.55 -13.37
C THR A 3 0.35 -4.96 -12.97
N VAL A 4 -0.90 -5.34 -13.23
CA VAL A 4 -1.43 -6.69 -12.92
C VAL A 4 -0.66 -7.74 -13.71
N VAL A 5 -0.49 -7.52 -15.01
CA VAL A 5 0.22 -8.45 -15.91
C VAL A 5 1.68 -8.63 -15.46
N PHE A 6 2.42 -7.55 -15.25
CA PHE A 6 3.82 -7.65 -14.84
C PHE A 6 4.00 -8.26 -13.45
N THR A 7 3.09 -8.01 -12.51
CA THR A 7 3.13 -8.70 -11.21
C THR A 7 2.86 -10.20 -11.35
N LEU A 8 1.90 -10.61 -12.19
CA LEU A 8 1.65 -12.04 -12.44
C LEU A 8 2.86 -12.71 -13.12
N LEU A 9 3.47 -12.06 -14.10
CA LEU A 9 4.70 -12.54 -14.76
C LEU A 9 5.90 -12.62 -13.81
N TYR A 10 5.95 -11.76 -12.79
CA TYR A 10 6.97 -11.83 -11.75
C TYR A 10 6.77 -13.03 -10.82
N ILE A 11 5.53 -13.31 -10.40
CA ILE A 11 5.21 -14.41 -9.48
C ILE A 11 5.26 -15.77 -10.20
N ILE A 12 4.81 -15.81 -11.45
CA ILE A 12 4.66 -17.02 -12.25
C ILE A 12 5.61 -16.91 -13.46
N PRO A 13 6.87 -17.35 -13.33
CA PRO A 13 7.88 -17.21 -14.38
C PRO A 13 7.71 -18.26 -15.51
N ILE A 14 6.48 -18.54 -15.95
CA ILE A 14 6.20 -19.56 -16.99
C ILE A 14 6.64 -19.07 -18.38
N LEU A 15 6.62 -17.76 -18.62
CA LEU A 15 6.85 -17.16 -19.94
C LEU A 15 8.32 -16.80 -20.23
N GLY A 16 9.27 -17.29 -19.43
CA GLY A 16 10.70 -16.99 -19.59
C GLY A 16 11.06 -15.50 -19.37
N ALA A 17 10.14 -14.71 -18.84
CA ALA A 17 10.36 -13.29 -18.58
C ALA A 17 11.29 -13.10 -17.38
N ASN A 18 12.25 -12.18 -17.50
CA ASN A 18 13.17 -11.87 -16.41
C ASN A 18 12.38 -11.27 -15.21
N PRO A 19 12.38 -11.92 -14.03
CA PRO A 19 11.62 -11.45 -12.87
C PRO A 19 12.03 -10.04 -12.44
N TYR A 20 13.31 -9.70 -12.49
CA TYR A 20 13.79 -8.37 -12.13
C TYR A 20 13.16 -7.29 -13.01
N THR A 21 13.11 -7.53 -14.32
CA THR A 21 12.48 -6.61 -15.28
C THR A 21 10.97 -6.52 -15.07
N CYS A 22 10.29 -7.63 -14.78
CA CYS A 22 8.86 -7.64 -14.47
C CYS A 22 8.56 -6.84 -13.20
N TYR A 23 9.36 -6.99 -12.15
CA TYR A 23 9.24 -6.22 -10.91
C TYR A 23 9.33 -4.72 -11.18
N GLN A 24 10.37 -4.28 -11.89
CA GLN A 24 10.56 -2.87 -12.24
C GLN A 24 9.41 -2.35 -13.11
N ARG A 25 8.97 -3.10 -14.12
CA ARG A 25 7.86 -2.71 -14.99
C ARG A 25 6.53 -2.62 -14.24
N ALA A 26 6.29 -3.49 -13.26
CA ALA A 26 5.12 -3.40 -12.39
C ALA A 26 5.14 -2.09 -11.58
N LEU A 27 6.29 -1.74 -10.99
CA LEU A 27 6.44 -0.48 -10.24
C LEU A 27 6.34 0.75 -11.13
N ILE A 28 6.98 0.77 -12.30
CA ILE A 28 6.91 1.87 -13.27
C ILE A 28 5.46 2.05 -13.75
N SER A 29 4.76 0.96 -14.06
CA SER A 29 3.35 1.01 -14.45
C SER A 29 2.46 1.57 -13.33
N ASN A 30 2.74 1.20 -12.07
CA ASN A 30 2.05 1.79 -10.93
C ASN A 30 2.35 3.28 -10.76
N ALA A 31 3.63 3.68 -10.88
CA ALA A 31 4.05 5.07 -10.83
C ALA A 31 3.36 5.91 -11.92
N ALA A 32 3.33 5.41 -13.15
CA ALA A 32 2.65 6.07 -14.27
C ALA A 32 1.15 6.22 -14.02
N THR A 33 0.48 5.15 -13.55
CA THR A 33 -0.95 5.19 -13.20
C THR A 33 -1.20 6.21 -12.09
N SER A 34 -0.34 6.24 -11.08
CA SER A 34 -0.42 7.15 -9.94
C SER A 34 -0.21 8.62 -10.35
N ALA A 35 0.76 8.88 -11.23
CA ALA A 35 1.02 10.20 -11.80
C ALA A 35 -0.15 10.71 -12.65
N LEU A 36 -0.72 9.84 -13.52
CA LEU A 36 -1.90 10.19 -14.31
C LEU A 36 -3.11 10.51 -13.42
N ARG A 37 -3.38 9.70 -12.40
CA ARG A 37 -4.47 9.96 -11.45
C ARG A 37 -4.25 11.25 -10.67
N LEU A 38 -3.01 11.56 -10.32
CA LEU A 38 -2.66 12.80 -9.63
C LEU A 38 -2.93 14.01 -10.54
N HIS A 39 -2.53 13.94 -11.81
CA HIS A 39 -2.81 15.00 -12.79
C HIS A 39 -4.32 15.16 -13.08
N GLN A 40 -5.07 14.05 -13.19
CA GLN A 40 -6.52 14.09 -13.37
C GLN A 40 -7.25 14.73 -12.19
N ARG A 41 -6.75 14.58 -10.95
CA ARG A 41 -7.33 15.17 -9.75
C ARG A 41 -6.93 16.63 -9.54
N MET A 42 -5.71 16.98 -9.94
CA MET A 42 -5.15 18.32 -9.80
C MET A 42 -4.53 18.76 -11.14
N PRO A 43 -5.35 19.19 -12.10
CA PRO A 43 -4.88 19.51 -13.46
C PRO A 43 -4.01 20.76 -13.49
N THR A 44 -4.30 21.73 -12.61
CA THR A 44 -3.55 22.98 -12.50
C THR A 44 -2.39 22.83 -11.53
N ILE A 45 -1.17 22.78 -12.08
CA ILE A 45 0.04 22.75 -11.28
C ILE A 45 0.34 24.17 -10.83
N GLN A 46 0.28 24.40 -9.51
CA GLN A 46 0.68 25.67 -8.90
C GLN A 46 1.81 25.40 -7.91
N LEU A 47 2.93 26.11 -8.02
CA LEU A 47 4.04 25.95 -7.08
C LEU A 47 3.76 26.80 -5.84
N SER A 48 2.76 26.38 -5.06
CA SER A 48 2.35 27.02 -3.80
C SER A 48 2.40 26.04 -2.64
N ARG A 49 2.59 26.55 -1.41
CA ARG A 49 2.54 25.72 -0.19
C ARG A 49 1.20 24.99 -0.05
N MET A 50 0.11 25.64 -0.47
CA MET A 50 -1.22 25.07 -0.44
C MET A 50 -1.35 23.89 -1.40
N PHE A 51 -0.88 24.04 -2.64
CA PHE A 51 -0.85 22.95 -3.62
C PHE A 51 0.00 21.78 -3.14
N LEU A 52 1.19 22.04 -2.60
CA LEU A 52 2.06 20.98 -2.06
C LEU A 52 1.39 20.24 -0.88
N SER A 53 0.69 20.97 -0.01
CA SER A 53 -0.08 20.35 1.08
C SER A 53 -1.21 19.46 0.56
N GLN A 54 -1.90 19.88 -0.50
CA GLN A 54 -2.96 19.08 -1.13
C GLN A 54 -2.38 17.84 -1.83
N LEU A 55 -1.26 18.01 -2.56
CA LEU A 55 -0.53 16.93 -3.22
C LEU A 55 -0.14 15.83 -2.23
N LEU A 56 0.41 16.21 -1.07
CA LEU A 56 0.84 15.26 -0.04
C LEU A 56 -0.31 14.56 0.70
N ILE A 57 -1.57 14.95 0.50
CA ILE A 57 -2.75 14.25 1.04
C ILE A 57 -3.30 13.24 0.03
N GLU A 58 -2.95 13.36 -1.24
CA GLU A 58 -3.42 12.44 -2.29
C GLU A 58 -2.77 11.05 -2.18
N ASP A 59 -3.60 10.01 -2.06
CA ASP A 59 -3.12 8.62 -2.06
C ASP A 59 -2.31 8.28 -3.33
N SER A 60 -2.66 8.90 -4.46
CA SER A 60 -1.91 8.72 -5.72
C SER A 60 -0.50 9.30 -5.63
N CYS A 61 -0.30 10.40 -4.88
CA CYS A 61 1.04 10.93 -4.61
C CYS A 61 1.84 9.97 -3.72
N HIS A 62 1.20 9.39 -2.69
CA HIS A 62 1.85 8.39 -1.83
C HIS A 62 2.32 7.18 -2.62
N TYR A 63 1.47 6.65 -3.50
CA TYR A 63 1.80 5.48 -4.32
C TYR A 63 2.82 5.77 -5.43
N LEU A 64 2.92 7.02 -5.90
CA LEU A 64 4.01 7.46 -6.74
C LEU A 64 5.35 7.38 -5.97
N PHE A 65 5.41 7.94 -4.75
CA PHE A 65 6.60 7.85 -3.91
C PHE A 65 6.93 6.40 -3.55
N PHE A 66 5.93 5.59 -3.20
CA PHE A 66 6.10 4.17 -2.92
C PHE A 66 6.81 3.45 -4.07
N SER A 67 6.34 3.64 -5.31
CA SER A 67 6.97 3.04 -6.48
C SER A 67 8.41 3.53 -6.68
N LEU A 68 8.69 4.82 -6.47
CA LEU A 68 10.04 5.38 -6.60
C LEU A 68 11.02 4.85 -5.54
N ILE A 69 10.58 4.69 -4.29
CA ILE A 69 11.39 4.15 -3.19
C ILE A 69 11.91 2.75 -3.55
N PHE A 70 11.03 1.89 -4.08
CA PHE A 70 11.36 0.50 -4.34
C PHE A 70 11.87 0.22 -5.75
N LEU A 71 11.77 1.18 -6.68
CA LEU A 71 12.28 1.02 -8.05
C LEU A 71 13.80 0.80 -8.09
N PHE A 72 14.51 1.46 -7.17
CA PHE A 72 15.97 1.38 -7.04
C PHE A 72 16.42 0.43 -5.91
N ALA A 73 15.48 -0.15 -5.17
CA ALA A 73 15.79 -1.13 -4.14
C ALA A 73 15.91 -2.55 -4.73
N GLN A 74 16.51 -3.46 -3.97
CA GLN A 74 16.45 -4.88 -4.31
C GLN A 74 14.98 -5.36 -4.32
N PRO A 75 14.58 -6.22 -5.28
CA PRO A 75 13.20 -6.69 -5.38
C PRO A 75 12.73 -7.37 -4.10
N MET A 76 11.61 -6.88 -3.56
CA MET A 76 10.91 -7.51 -2.44
C MET A 76 9.50 -7.85 -2.89
N THR A 77 9.15 -9.14 -2.95
CA THR A 77 7.84 -9.61 -3.45
C THR A 77 6.67 -8.94 -2.72
N LEU A 78 6.79 -8.71 -1.41
CA LEU A 78 5.74 -8.09 -0.59
C LEU A 78 5.40 -6.66 -1.03
N VAL A 79 6.33 -5.94 -1.66
CA VAL A 79 6.11 -4.58 -2.20
C VAL A 79 5.10 -4.60 -3.35
N LEU A 80 5.05 -5.68 -4.13
CA LEU A 80 4.12 -5.77 -5.25
C LEU A 80 2.68 -6.04 -4.82
N LEU A 81 2.45 -6.60 -3.62
CA LEU A 81 1.12 -6.94 -3.15
C LEU A 81 0.17 -5.74 -3.09
N PRO A 82 0.49 -4.61 -2.41
CA PRO A 82 -0.42 -3.46 -2.37
C PRO A 82 -0.62 -2.84 -3.76
N VAL A 83 0.44 -2.78 -4.56
CA VAL A 83 0.42 -2.28 -5.94
C VAL A 83 -0.49 -3.12 -6.84
N PHE A 84 -0.41 -4.45 -6.71
CA PHE A 84 -1.26 -5.39 -7.43
C PHE A 84 -2.73 -5.28 -7.02
N LEU A 85 -3.00 -5.23 -5.71
CA LEU A 85 -4.36 -5.15 -5.18
C LEU A 85 -5.06 -3.86 -5.62
N PHE A 86 -4.37 -2.71 -5.59
CA PHE A 86 -4.92 -1.48 -6.13
C PHE A 86 -5.13 -1.54 -7.64
N ALA A 87 -4.17 -2.11 -8.39
CA ALA A 87 -4.32 -2.27 -9.83
C ALA A 87 -5.49 -3.21 -10.18
N LEU A 88 -5.76 -4.23 -9.38
CA LEU A 88 -6.88 -5.15 -9.54
C LEU A 88 -8.22 -4.45 -9.28
N LEU A 89 -8.33 -3.69 -8.18
CA LEU A 89 -9.51 -2.87 -7.87
C LEU A 89 -9.80 -1.88 -9.00
N HIS A 90 -8.79 -1.13 -9.45
CA HIS A 90 -8.94 -0.19 -10.56
C HIS A 90 -9.32 -0.87 -11.87
N SER A 91 -8.76 -2.05 -12.15
CA SER A 91 -9.13 -2.83 -13.33
C SER A 91 -10.58 -3.29 -13.27
N ALA A 92 -11.05 -3.78 -12.12
CA ALA A 92 -12.42 -4.22 -11.93
C ALA A 92 -13.41 -3.05 -12.07
N SER A 93 -13.15 -1.91 -11.42
CA SER A 93 -14.00 -0.71 -11.54
C SER A 93 -14.05 -0.17 -12.97
N PHE A 94 -12.91 -0.20 -13.69
CA PHE A 94 -12.86 0.21 -15.08
C PHE A 94 -13.64 -0.75 -15.99
N SER A 95 -13.48 -2.07 -15.82
CA SER A 95 -14.25 -3.08 -16.56
C SER A 95 -15.75 -2.92 -16.35
N LEU A 96 -16.20 -2.62 -15.13
CA LEU A 96 -17.60 -2.30 -14.87
C LEU A 96 -18.07 -1.06 -15.61
N THR A 97 -17.26 0.00 -15.61
CA THR A 97 -17.60 1.25 -16.30
C THR A 97 -17.72 1.03 -17.82
N LEU A 98 -16.85 0.19 -18.39
CA LEU A 98 -16.97 -0.20 -19.80
C LEU A 98 -18.24 -1.01 -20.05
N LEU A 99 -18.51 -2.00 -19.21
CA LEU A 99 -19.66 -2.86 -19.35
C LEU A 99 -20.99 -2.09 -19.23
N ASP A 100 -21.02 -1.06 -18.38
CA ASP A 100 -22.15 -0.13 -18.25
C ASP A 100 -22.42 0.62 -19.55
N LYS A 101 -21.36 1.12 -20.21
CA LYS A 101 -21.49 1.79 -21.52
C LYS A 101 -21.96 0.86 -22.64
N PHE A 102 -21.64 -0.43 -22.56
CA PHE A 102 -22.12 -1.45 -23.49
C PHE A 102 -23.49 -2.05 -23.10
N GLY A 103 -24.12 -1.57 -22.02
CA GLY A 103 -25.42 -2.06 -21.54
C GLY A 103 -25.38 -3.43 -20.85
N GLY A 104 -24.20 -3.98 -20.60
CA GLY A 104 -24.02 -5.32 -20.02
C GLY A 104 -23.97 -5.35 -18.48
N ARG A 105 -24.21 -4.22 -17.80
CA ARG A 105 -24.06 -4.11 -16.33
C ARG A 105 -24.97 -5.07 -15.58
N SER A 106 -26.17 -5.31 -16.07
CA SER A 106 -27.13 -6.28 -15.53
C SER A 106 -26.81 -7.74 -15.88
N GLY A 107 -25.86 -7.97 -16.79
CA GLY A 107 -25.39 -9.31 -17.14
C GLY A 107 -24.64 -9.98 -15.99
N PHE A 108 -24.50 -11.31 -16.06
CA PHE A 108 -23.83 -12.12 -15.04
C PHE A 108 -22.47 -11.55 -14.59
N LEU A 109 -21.62 -11.17 -15.56
CA LEU A 109 -20.29 -10.64 -15.29
C LEU A 109 -20.32 -9.25 -14.62
N GLY A 110 -21.29 -8.41 -14.98
CA GLY A 110 -21.46 -7.08 -14.38
C GLY A 110 -21.91 -7.18 -12.93
N THR A 111 -22.95 -7.97 -12.66
CA THR A 111 -23.44 -8.23 -11.31
C THR A 111 -22.37 -8.86 -10.43
N TRP A 112 -21.63 -9.85 -10.94
CA TRP A 112 -20.53 -10.47 -10.20
C TRP A 112 -19.43 -9.47 -9.83
N LEU A 113 -19.02 -8.61 -10.76
CA LEU A 113 -17.99 -7.59 -10.50
C LEU A 113 -18.46 -6.55 -9.47
N VAL A 114 -19.73 -6.14 -9.51
CA VAL A 114 -20.31 -5.23 -8.51
C VAL A 114 -20.25 -5.88 -7.12
N LEU A 115 -20.76 -7.10 -6.99
CA LEU A 115 -20.75 -7.83 -5.71
C LEU A 115 -19.33 -8.06 -5.19
N LEU A 116 -18.38 -8.40 -6.07
CA LEU A 116 -16.98 -8.55 -5.71
C LEU A 116 -16.42 -7.25 -5.13
N LEU A 117 -16.64 -6.11 -5.80
CA LEU A 117 -16.16 -4.82 -5.33
C LEU A 117 -16.83 -4.40 -4.02
N GLU A 118 -18.14 -4.53 -3.90
CA GLU A 118 -18.86 -4.16 -2.69
C GLU A 118 -18.42 -4.98 -1.48
N HIS A 119 -18.25 -6.30 -1.66
CA HIS A 119 -17.92 -7.20 -0.56
C HIS A 119 -16.42 -7.21 -0.22
N GLN A 120 -15.53 -7.15 -1.22
CA GLN A 120 -14.10 -7.32 -1.01
C GLN A 120 -13.31 -6.02 -0.90
N ASN A 121 -13.85 -4.85 -1.30
CA ASN A 121 -13.08 -3.60 -1.28
C ASN A 121 -12.53 -3.28 0.12
N ASN A 122 -13.34 -3.44 1.17
CA ASN A 122 -12.90 -3.22 2.55
C ASN A 122 -11.78 -4.20 2.96
N ASN A 123 -11.93 -5.48 2.64
CA ASN A 123 -10.94 -6.51 2.97
C ASN A 123 -9.62 -6.27 2.24
N ILE A 124 -9.69 -5.89 0.96
CA ILE A 124 -8.52 -5.57 0.14
C ILE A 124 -7.80 -4.35 0.71
N LEU A 125 -8.51 -3.28 1.04
CA LEU A 125 -7.89 -2.06 1.60
C LEU A 125 -7.27 -2.32 2.98
N ARG A 126 -7.86 -3.19 3.80
CA ARG A 126 -7.26 -3.65 5.06
C ARG A 126 -6.01 -4.49 4.83
N LEU A 127 -6.03 -5.40 3.85
CA LEU A 127 -4.86 -6.22 3.50
C LEU A 127 -3.71 -5.36 2.96
N VAL A 128 -4.02 -4.35 2.15
CA VAL A 128 -3.07 -3.34 1.70
C VAL A 128 -2.46 -2.63 2.91
N ALA A 129 -3.27 -2.07 3.80
CA ALA A 129 -2.81 -1.35 4.98
C ALA A 129 -1.93 -2.24 5.88
N PHE A 130 -2.34 -3.48 6.10
CA PHE A 130 -1.55 -4.48 6.83
C PHE A 130 -0.19 -4.68 6.15
N THR A 131 -0.18 -4.89 4.84
CA THR A 131 1.07 -5.09 4.08
C THR A 131 1.98 -3.86 4.16
N GLU A 132 1.43 -2.65 4.03
CA GLU A 132 2.16 -1.38 4.17
C GLU A 132 2.84 -1.28 5.54
N ILE A 133 2.17 -1.69 6.62
CA ILE A 133 2.71 -1.67 7.98
C ILE A 133 3.85 -2.66 8.13
N PHE A 134 3.68 -3.91 7.68
CA PHE A 134 4.70 -4.96 7.80
C PHE A 134 5.91 -4.77 6.88
N LEU A 135 5.77 -3.97 5.82
CA LEU A 135 6.91 -3.55 5.00
C LEU A 135 7.91 -2.69 5.79
N MET A 136 7.49 -1.96 6.83
CA MET A 136 8.41 -1.13 7.63
C MET A 136 9.54 -1.95 8.28
N PRO A 137 9.26 -2.96 9.13
CA PRO A 137 10.32 -3.82 9.67
C PRO A 137 11.08 -4.55 8.57
N LEU A 138 10.43 -4.93 7.46
CA LEU A 138 11.11 -5.58 6.33
C LEU A 138 12.18 -4.67 5.69
N THR A 139 11.92 -3.37 5.55
CA THR A 139 12.92 -2.42 5.04
C THR A 139 14.12 -2.27 5.98
N ILE A 140 13.90 -2.35 7.29
CA ILE A 140 14.96 -2.35 8.29
C ILE A 140 15.80 -3.64 8.17
N PHE A 141 15.16 -4.81 8.09
CA PHE A 141 15.88 -6.07 7.90
C PHE A 141 16.65 -6.10 6.57
N SER A 142 16.08 -5.54 5.51
CA SER A 142 16.75 -5.43 4.21
C SER A 142 18.00 -4.54 4.28
N LEU A 143 17.93 -3.42 5.02
CA LEU A 143 19.08 -2.57 5.31
C LEU A 143 20.16 -3.35 6.09
N LEU A 144 19.79 -4.02 7.17
CA LEU A 144 20.72 -4.81 7.99
C LEU A 144 21.37 -5.96 7.20
N SER A 145 20.66 -6.51 6.22
CA SER A 145 21.17 -7.55 5.33
C SER A 145 22.04 -7.01 4.18
N GLY A 146 22.27 -5.69 4.10
CA GLY A 146 23.02 -5.05 3.02
C GLY A 146 22.32 -5.04 1.65
N ARG A 147 21.01 -5.34 1.62
CA ARG A 147 20.22 -5.43 0.38
C ARG A 147 19.52 -4.11 0.03
N SER A 148 19.52 -3.14 0.92
CA SER A 148 18.87 -1.84 0.72
C SER A 148 19.78 -0.70 1.17
N SER A 149 19.59 0.46 0.55
CA SER A 149 20.24 1.70 0.99
C SER A 149 19.79 2.09 2.40
N LEU A 150 20.62 2.85 3.11
CA LEU A 150 20.30 3.43 4.41
C LEU A 150 19.08 4.36 4.35
N VAL A 151 18.88 5.02 3.20
CA VAL A 151 17.80 6.00 2.98
C VAL A 151 16.42 5.35 2.93
N THR A 152 16.33 4.11 2.44
CA THR A 152 15.05 3.41 2.18
C THR A 152 14.12 3.35 3.40
N PRO A 153 14.52 2.87 4.60
CA PRO A 153 13.62 2.84 5.76
C PRO A 153 13.17 4.23 6.22
N PHE A 154 14.01 5.27 6.10
CA PHE A 154 13.61 6.63 6.48
C PHE A 154 12.55 7.22 5.54
N VAL A 155 12.75 7.04 4.23
CA VAL A 155 11.78 7.52 3.23
C VAL A 155 10.50 6.68 3.30
N TYR A 156 10.62 5.37 3.54
CA TYR A 156 9.47 4.49 3.73
C TYR A 156 8.66 4.84 4.99
N TYR A 157 9.33 5.18 6.10
CA TYR A 157 8.68 5.71 7.28
C TYR A 157 7.88 6.98 6.96
N ARG A 158 8.44 7.90 6.17
CA ARG A 158 7.71 9.11 5.74
C ARG A 158 6.48 8.78 4.91
N PHE A 159 6.58 7.82 3.99
CA PHE A 159 5.42 7.29 3.26
C PHE A 159 4.36 6.75 4.23
N LEU A 160 4.75 5.92 5.19
CA LEU A 160 3.82 5.31 6.14
C LEU A 160 3.17 6.36 7.07
N SER A 161 3.90 7.38 7.50
CA SER A 161 3.35 8.52 8.25
C SER A 161 2.29 9.28 7.43
N LEU A 162 2.54 9.51 6.14
CA LEU A 162 1.58 10.18 5.26
C LEU A 162 0.32 9.33 5.03
N ARG A 163 0.49 8.01 4.88
CA ARG A 163 -0.63 7.06 4.78
C ARG A 163 -1.45 7.04 6.07
N TYR A 164 -0.80 7.04 7.23
CA TYR A 164 -1.46 7.14 8.52
C TYR A 164 -2.25 8.46 8.67
N ALA A 165 -1.68 9.58 8.23
CA ALA A 165 -2.33 10.90 8.30
C ALA A 165 -3.39 11.12 7.20
N SER A 166 -3.53 10.20 6.22
CA SER A 166 -4.48 10.34 5.13
C SER A 166 -5.92 10.37 5.66
N ARG A 167 -6.64 11.44 5.32
CA ARG A 167 -8.08 11.58 5.64
C ARG A 167 -8.94 10.71 4.73
N ARG A 168 -8.51 10.44 3.50
CA ARG A 168 -9.28 9.67 2.51
C ARG A 168 -9.21 8.16 2.75
N ASN A 169 -8.11 7.66 3.32
CA ASN A 169 -7.92 6.25 3.58
C ASN A 169 -7.66 6.02 5.10
N PRO A 170 -8.71 5.69 5.88
CA PRO A 170 -8.56 5.47 7.31
C PRO A 170 -7.95 4.10 7.66
N TYR A 171 -7.87 3.16 6.71
CA TYR A 171 -7.55 1.76 6.98
C TYR A 171 -6.17 1.57 7.60
N SER A 172 -5.17 2.37 7.24
CA SER A 172 -3.84 2.31 7.89
C SER A 172 -3.96 2.60 9.39
N ARG A 173 -4.74 3.61 9.80
CA ARG A 173 -4.98 3.92 11.23
C ARG A 173 -5.75 2.81 11.92
N THR A 174 -6.79 2.28 11.28
CA THR A 174 -7.60 1.18 11.80
C THR A 174 -6.74 -0.05 12.05
N VAL A 175 -5.92 -0.47 11.08
CA VAL A 175 -5.07 -1.67 11.21
C VAL A 175 -3.98 -1.46 12.26
N PHE A 176 -3.36 -0.28 12.35
CA PHE A 176 -2.43 0.02 13.44
C PHE A 176 -3.08 -0.11 14.82
N HIS A 177 -4.31 0.41 14.97
CA HIS A 177 -5.07 0.30 16.21
C HIS A 177 -5.43 -1.16 16.54
N GLU A 178 -5.90 -1.92 15.56
CA GLU A 178 -6.20 -3.35 15.73
C GLU A 178 -4.96 -4.16 16.10
N LEU A 179 -3.83 -3.93 15.43
CA LEU A 179 -2.55 -4.59 15.76
C LEU A 179 -2.11 -4.27 17.18
N ARG A 180 -2.27 -3.02 17.62
CA ARG A 180 -1.99 -2.63 19.00
C ARG A 180 -2.88 -3.40 19.97
N LEU A 181 -4.20 -3.41 19.77
CA LEU A 181 -5.13 -4.12 20.65
C LEU A 181 -4.84 -5.62 20.73
N VAL A 182 -4.56 -6.28 19.59
CA VAL A 182 -4.20 -7.69 19.55
C VAL A 182 -2.91 -7.95 20.32
N THR A 183 -1.92 -7.06 20.17
CA THR A 183 -0.64 -7.17 20.86
C THR A 183 -0.79 -6.96 22.37
N GLU A 184 -1.56 -5.97 22.80
CA GLU A 184 -1.89 -5.71 24.22
C GLU A 184 -2.66 -6.88 24.83
N HIS A 185 -3.66 -7.41 24.11
CA HIS A 185 -4.41 -8.58 24.54
C HIS A 185 -3.52 -9.82 24.70
N TYR A 186 -2.59 -10.05 23.77
CA TYR A 186 -1.64 -11.16 23.90
C TYR A 186 -0.64 -10.95 25.05
N ALA A 187 -0.14 -9.72 25.24
CA ALA A 187 0.81 -9.38 26.29
C ALA A 187 0.22 -9.45 27.71
N SER A 188 -1.10 -9.29 27.86
CA SER A 188 -1.82 -9.36 29.13
C SER A 188 -2.28 -10.77 29.53
N ARG A 189 -2.13 -11.77 28.65
CA ARG A 189 -2.51 -13.16 28.97
C ARG A 189 -1.61 -13.73 30.07
N PRO A 190 -2.16 -14.46 31.05
CA PRO A 190 -1.39 -15.06 32.14
C PRO A 190 -0.39 -16.12 31.67
N GLY A 191 -0.60 -16.71 30.48
CA GLY A 191 0.34 -17.67 29.86
C GLY A 191 1.49 -17.04 29.07
N CYS A 192 1.59 -15.71 29.01
CA CYS A 192 2.66 -15.03 28.27
C CYS A 192 3.92 -14.90 29.14
N PRO A 193 5.10 -15.36 28.68
CA PRO A 193 6.35 -15.19 29.42
C PRO A 193 6.63 -13.72 29.76
N ALA A 194 7.08 -13.44 30.98
CA ALA A 194 7.30 -12.06 31.46
C ALA A 194 8.30 -11.26 30.61
N PHE A 195 9.28 -11.93 29.98
CA PHE A 195 10.18 -11.29 29.01
C PHE A 195 9.43 -10.82 27.76
N LEU A 196 8.57 -11.68 27.18
CA LEU A 196 7.83 -11.37 25.97
C LEU A 196 6.80 -10.26 26.22
N SER A 197 6.06 -10.32 27.32
CA SER A 197 5.11 -9.27 27.70
C SER A 197 5.79 -7.90 27.81
N ARG A 198 6.95 -7.81 28.49
CA ARG A 198 7.74 -6.57 28.58
C ARG A 198 8.22 -6.07 27.22
N LEU A 199 8.69 -6.97 26.35
CA LEU A 199 9.13 -6.61 25.00
C LEU A 199 7.97 -6.06 24.15
N LEU A 200 6.80 -6.69 24.22
CA LEU A 200 5.61 -6.26 23.49
C LEU A 200 5.15 -4.86 23.93
N TYR A 201 5.01 -4.62 25.23
CA TYR A 201 4.63 -3.29 25.75
C TYR A 201 5.67 -2.22 25.39
N LYS A 202 6.97 -2.53 25.46
CA LYS A 202 8.02 -1.61 25.03
C LYS A 202 7.92 -1.28 23.53
N THR A 203 7.62 -2.29 22.71
CA THR A 203 7.44 -2.11 21.26
C THR A 203 6.22 -1.26 20.95
N ILE A 204 5.10 -1.50 21.63
CA ILE A 204 3.89 -0.65 21.52
C ILE A 204 4.22 0.79 21.89
N GLY A 205 4.92 1.02 23.01
CA GLY A 205 5.32 2.35 23.45
C GLY A 205 6.17 3.08 22.41
N LEU A 206 7.16 2.40 21.81
CA LEU A 206 8.01 2.96 20.77
C LEU A 206 7.19 3.32 19.50
N ILE A 207 6.33 2.42 19.02
CA ILE A 207 5.50 2.67 17.83
C ILE A 207 4.56 3.86 18.07
N CYS A 208 3.95 3.95 19.26
CA CYS A 208 3.08 5.06 19.63
C CYS A 208 3.84 6.40 19.67
N GLN A 209 5.08 6.43 20.15
CA GLN A 209 5.92 7.63 20.14
C GLN A 209 6.27 8.10 18.72
N LEU A 210 6.39 7.16 17.77
CA LEU A 210 6.61 7.45 16.36
C LEU A 210 5.33 7.77 15.58
N SER A 211 4.16 7.77 16.23
CA SER A 211 2.91 8.08 15.54
C SER A 211 2.85 9.57 15.20
N PRO A 212 2.50 9.94 13.94
CA PRO A 212 2.33 11.35 13.59
C PRO A 212 1.06 11.92 14.26
N PRO A 213 1.01 13.23 14.53
CA PRO A 213 -0.19 13.87 15.07
C PRO A 213 -1.36 13.66 14.11
N VAL A 214 -2.48 13.14 14.61
CA VAL A 214 -3.69 12.95 13.81
C VAL A 214 -4.24 14.34 13.45
N PRO A 215 -4.41 14.68 12.16
CA PRO A 215 -5.06 15.92 11.78
C PRO A 215 -6.51 15.87 12.29
N GLN A 216 -6.85 16.78 13.22
CA GLN A 216 -8.24 17.01 13.65
C GLN A 216 -9.11 17.39 12.44
#